data_AF-A0A957BWE1-F1
#
_entry.id   AF-A0A957BWE1-F1
#
_cell.length_a   1.000
_cell.length_b   1.000
_cell.length_c   1.000
_cell.angle_alpha   90.00
_cell.angle_beta   90.00
_cell.angle_gamma   90.00
#
_symmetry.space_group_name_H-M   'P 1'
#
loop_
_entity.id
_entity.type
_entity.pdbx_description
1 polymer ?
#
loop_
_entity_poly.entity_id
_entity_poly.type
_entity_poly.pdbx_seq_one_letter_code
_entity_poly.pdbx_strand_id
1 'polypeptide(L)'
;ECADTSLYTGIAADVYKRLAQHNAGRGAAYTSTRRPLKLLAAWQFMSRGAALKAEAAFKGQSRAQKLAVIESGAPFREGTRIETAT
;
A
#
# COMPACT_ATOMS: atom_id res chain seq x y z
N GLU A 1 2.62 4.41 -5.40
CA GLU A 1 3.59 5.48 -5.73
C GLU A 1 2.89 6.83 -5.71
N CYS A 2 3.48 7.78 -5.01
CA CYS A 2 3.06 9.19 -5.01
C CYS A 2 3.74 9.91 -6.19
N ALA A 3 3.24 11.09 -6.58
CA ALA A 3 3.77 11.86 -7.71
C ALA A 3 5.27 12.24 -7.60
N ASP A 4 5.82 12.22 -6.39
CA ASP A 4 7.23 12.51 -6.07
C ASP A 4 8.10 11.25 -6.02
N THR A 5 7.63 10.12 -6.54
CA THR A 5 8.26 8.78 -6.46
C THR A 5 8.31 8.16 -5.06
N SER A 6 7.79 8.83 -4.03
CA SER A 6 7.73 8.26 -2.68
C SER A 6 6.75 7.09 -2.62
N LEU A 7 7.05 6.13 -1.73
CA LEU A 7 6.18 4.98 -1.49
C LEU A 7 5.37 5.24 -0.22
N TYR A 8 4.07 5.45 -0.40
CA TYR A 8 3.12 5.43 0.71
C TYR A 8 2.73 3.99 1.05
N THR A 9 2.73 3.68 2.34
CA THR A 9 2.37 2.36 2.88
C THR A 9 1.34 2.53 3.98
N GLY A 10 0.24 1.79 3.92
CA GLY A 10 -0.85 1.88 4.88
C GLY A 10 -1.73 0.63 4.88
N ILE A 11 -2.53 0.48 5.92
CA ILE A 11 -3.61 -0.51 5.98
C ILE A 11 -4.97 0.17 5.77
N ALA A 12 -5.92 -0.57 5.18
CA ALA A 12 -7.31 -0.15 5.05
C ALA A 12 -8.21 -1.39 5.10
N ALA A 13 -9.44 -1.21 5.59
CA ALA A 13 -10.47 -2.25 5.47
C ALA A 13 -10.90 -2.45 4.00
N ASP A 14 -10.92 -1.36 3.24
CA ASP A 14 -11.15 -1.34 1.80
C ASP A 14 -10.08 -0.45 1.14
N VAL A 15 -9.13 -1.10 0.47
CA VAL A 15 -7.99 -0.44 -0.17
C VAL A 15 -8.44 0.41 -1.36
N TYR A 16 -9.44 -0.05 -2.12
CA TYR A 16 -9.95 0.67 -3.28
C TYR A 16 -10.68 1.95 -2.88
N LYS A 17 -11.57 1.86 -1.89
CA LYS A 17 -12.26 3.02 -1.33
C LYS A 17 -11.27 4.02 -0.74
N ARG A 18 -10.24 3.54 -0.04
CA ARG A 18 -9.18 4.40 0.52
C ARG A 18 -8.36 5.09 -0.57
N LEU A 19 -8.03 4.39 -1.65
CA LEU A 19 -7.32 4.96 -2.80
C LEU A 19 -8.15 6.05 -3.48
N ALA A 20 -9.43 5.77 -3.74
CA ALA A 20 -10.36 6.74 -4.34
C ALA A 20 -10.50 8.00 -3.46
N GLN A 21 -10.62 7.85 -2.13
CA GLN A 21 -10.66 8.98 -1.19
C GLN A 21 -9.38 9.83 -1.23
N HIS A 22 -8.22 9.19 -1.28
CA HIS A 22 -6.93 9.88 -1.38
C HIS A 22 -6.80 10.63 -2.71
N ASN A 23 -7.15 10.00 -3.85
CA ASN A 23 -7.11 10.65 -5.16
C ASN A 23 -8.13 11.80 -5.27
N ALA A 24 -9.30 11.66 -4.66
CA ALA A 24 -10.30 12.72 -4.55
C ALA A 24 -9.91 13.86 -3.57
N GLY A 25 -8.78 13.75 -2.88
CA GLY A 25 -8.29 14.78 -1.95
C GLY A 25 -8.93 14.81 -0.59
N ARG A 26 -9.73 13.80 -0.24
CA ARG A 26 -10.33 13.62 1.09
C ARG A 26 -9.49 12.67 1.95
N GLY A 27 -8.23 12.52 1.60
CA GLY A 27 -7.24 11.66 2.25
C GLY A 27 -6.48 12.36 3.38
N ALA A 28 -5.42 11.72 3.86
CA ALA A 28 -4.53 12.32 4.85
C ALA A 28 -3.84 13.58 4.28
N ALA A 29 -3.50 14.55 5.13
CA ALA A 29 -2.77 15.77 4.72
C ALA A 29 -1.49 15.45 3.92
N TYR A 30 -0.82 14.34 4.25
CA TYR A 30 0.40 13.89 3.58
C TYR A 30 0.18 13.49 2.09
N THR A 31 -0.99 12.96 1.74
CA THR A 31 -1.31 12.49 0.37
C THR A 31 -2.07 13.54 -0.44
N SER A 32 -2.53 14.63 0.19
CA SER A 32 -3.34 15.65 -0.46
C SER A 32 -2.54 16.47 -1.49
N THR A 33 -1.22 16.63 -1.32
CA THR A 33 -0.31 17.38 -2.20
C THR A 33 0.51 16.52 -3.16
N ARG A 34 0.44 15.18 -3.06
CA ARG A 34 1.30 14.23 -3.81
C ARG A 34 0.53 13.29 -4.73
N ARG A 35 -0.58 13.80 -5.29
CA ARG A 35 -1.46 13.08 -6.23
C ARG A 35 -0.90 13.13 -7.65
N PRO A 36 -1.14 12.10 -8.49
CA PRO A 36 -1.96 10.91 -8.23
C PRO A 36 -1.23 9.85 -7.41
N LEU A 37 -1.97 9.11 -6.57
CA LEU A 37 -1.47 7.89 -5.93
C LEU A 37 -1.81 6.69 -6.81
N LYS A 38 -0.77 5.99 -7.27
CA LYS A 38 -0.90 4.69 -7.95
C LYS A 38 -0.80 3.57 -6.91
N LEU A 39 -1.77 2.66 -6.90
CA LEU A 39 -1.68 1.43 -6.12
C LEU A 39 -0.73 0.47 -6.84
N LEU A 40 0.42 0.17 -6.23
CA LEU A 40 1.40 -0.74 -6.83
C LEU A 40 1.17 -2.21 -6.44
N ALA A 41 0.75 -2.43 -5.20
CA ALA A 41 0.46 -3.73 -4.65
C ALA A 41 -0.45 -3.58 -3.43
N ALA A 42 -1.21 -4.64 -3.15
CA ALA A 42 -1.94 -4.78 -1.90
C ALA A 42 -2.00 -6.26 -1.51
N TRP A 43 -2.12 -6.49 -0.21
CA TRP A 43 -2.28 -7.83 0.36
C TRP A 43 -3.43 -7.83 1.35
N GLN A 44 -4.23 -8.88 1.33
CA GLN A 44 -5.31 -9.10 2.27
C GLN A 44 -4.83 -9.98 3.43
N PHE A 45 -5.24 -9.63 4.65
CA PHE A 45 -4.88 -10.33 5.87
C PHE A 45 -6.15 -10.68 6.66
N MET A 46 -6.12 -11.82 7.36
CA MET A 46 -7.26 -12.33 8.14
C MET A 46 -7.60 -11.50 9.38
N SER A 47 -6.67 -10.67 9.86
CA SER A 47 -6.91 -9.83 11.03
C SER A 47 -6.20 -8.49 10.91
N ARG A 48 -6.76 -7.48 11.61
CA ARG A 48 -6.12 -6.17 11.76
C ARG A 48 -4.73 -6.29 12.40
N GLY A 49 -4.55 -7.21 13.34
CA GLY A 49 -3.27 -7.46 13.99
C GLY A 49 -2.20 -7.96 13.02
N ALA A 50 -2.55 -8.93 12.16
CA ALA A 50 -1.65 -9.41 11.10
C ALA A 50 -1.31 -8.30 10.11
N ALA A 51 -2.30 -7.50 9.69
CA ALA A 51 -2.09 -6.37 8.79
C ALA A 51 -1.14 -5.31 9.37
N LEU A 52 -1.30 -4.96 10.66
CA LEU A 52 -0.42 -3.99 11.34
C LEU A 52 1.02 -4.50 11.46
N LYS A 53 1.21 -5.78 11.81
CA LYS A 53 2.55 -6.40 11.87
C LYS A 53 3.22 -6.40 10.49
N ALA A 54 2.47 -6.73 9.45
CA ALA A 54 2.96 -6.70 8.08
C ALA A 54 3.32 -5.27 7.64
N GLU A 55 2.47 -4.27 7.94
CA GLU A 55 2.73 -2.88 7.62
C GLU A 55 4.01 -2.36 8.30
N ALA A 56 4.19 -2.65 9.59
CA ALA A 56 5.39 -2.26 10.33
C ALA A 56 6.66 -2.90 9.72
N ALA A 57 6.60 -4.19 9.40
CA ALA A 57 7.69 -4.90 8.76
C ALA A 57 8.02 -4.36 7.36
N PHE A 58 6.99 -4.02 6.59
CA PHE A 58 7.16 -3.44 5.26
C PHE A 58 7.72 -2.01 5.35
N LYS A 59 7.27 -1.19 6.31
CA LYS A 59 7.79 0.16 6.56
C LYS A 59 9.30 0.17 6.82
N GLY A 60 9.79 -0.80 7.60
CA GLY A 60 11.21 -0.94 7.96
C GLY A 60 12.12 -1.37 6.81
N GLN A 61 11.59 -1.81 5.67
CA GLN A 61 12.40 -2.20 4.51
C GLN A 61 12.96 -1.00 3.75
N SER A 62 14.09 -1.22 3.09
CA SER A 62 14.64 -0.27 2.12
C SER A 62 13.72 -0.11 0.91
N ARG A 63 13.90 0.97 0.13
CA ARG A 63 13.14 1.16 -1.12
C ARG A 63 13.31 -0.03 -2.08
N ALA A 64 14.54 -0.51 -2.26
CA ALA A 64 14.83 -1.63 -3.16
C ALA A 64 14.12 -2.91 -2.72
N GLN A 65 14.13 -3.22 -1.42
CA GLN A 65 13.43 -4.39 -0.88
C GLN A 65 11.91 -4.29 -1.10
N LYS A 66 11.32 -3.11 -0.88
CA LYS A 66 9.90 -2.86 -1.13
C LYS A 66 9.54 -3.11 -2.60
N LEU A 67 10.35 -2.61 -3.53
CA LEU A 67 10.14 -2.80 -4.96
C LEU A 67 10.25 -4.27 -5.36
N ALA A 68 11.26 -4.99 -4.87
CA ALA A 68 11.40 -6.42 -5.12
C ALA A 68 10.19 -7.25 -4.65
N VAL A 69 9.62 -6.90 -3.47
CA VAL A 69 8.38 -7.54 -2.97
C VAL A 69 7.17 -7.19 -3.85
N ILE A 70 7.10 -5.96 -4.37
CA ILE A 70 6.03 -5.54 -5.26
C ILE A 70 6.12 -6.29 -6.59
N GLU A 71 7.31 -6.36 -7.19
CA GLU A 71 7.59 -6.96 -8.49
C GLU A 71 7.49 -8.48 -8.50
N SER A 72 7.83 -9.16 -7.39
CA SER A 72 7.77 -10.62 -7.32
C SER A 72 6.35 -11.19 -7.47
N GLY A 73 5.31 -10.38 -7.30
CA GLY A 73 3.92 -10.83 -7.30
C GLY A 73 3.56 -11.76 -6.15
N ALA A 74 4.50 -12.04 -5.24
CA ALA A 74 4.34 -13.06 -4.20
C ALA A 74 3.46 -12.57 -3.02
N PRO A 75 2.93 -13.51 -2.22
CA PRO A 75 2.42 -13.20 -0.89
C PRO A 75 3.46 -12.47 -0.05
N PHE A 76 3.00 -11.52 0.78
CA PHE A 76 3.88 -10.87 1.76
C PHE A 76 3.50 -11.34 3.16
N ARG A 77 4.40 -12.11 3.78
CA ARG A 77 4.13 -12.85 5.03
C ARG A 77 2.89 -13.73 4.84
N GLU A 78 1.95 -13.69 5.80
CA GLU A 78 0.69 -14.42 5.79
C GLU A 78 -0.39 -13.76 4.89
N GLY A 79 -0.05 -12.67 4.18
CA GLY A 79 -1.00 -11.92 3.37
C GLY A 79 -1.07 -12.40 1.93
N THR A 80 -2.29 -12.62 1.43
CA THR A 80 -2.53 -13.00 0.03
C THR A 80 -2.48 -11.76 -0.86
N ARG A 81 -1.76 -11.82 -1.98
CA ARG A 81 -1.73 -10.74 -2.97
C ARG A 81 -3.14 -10.56 -3.54
N ILE A 82 -3.65 -9.33 -3.51
CA ILE A 82 -4.88 -9.00 -4.23
C ILE A 82 -4.53 -8.44 -5.60
N GLU A 83 -5.26 -8.85 -6.62
CA GLU A 83 -5.13 -8.28 -7.96
C GLU A 83 -5.45 -6.80 -7.87
N THR A 84 -4.59 -5.98 -8.46
CA THR A 84 -4.83 -4.55 -8.63
C THR A 84 -5.38 -4.36 -10.03
N ALA A 85 -6.64 -3.92 -10.15
CA ALA A 85 -7.21 -3.55 -11.45
C ALA A 85 -6.27 -2.55 -12.14
N THR A 86 -5.81 -2.92 -13.33
CA THR A 86 -4.87 -2.14 -14.18
C THR A 86 -5.53 -0.88 -14.69
#